data_AF-A0A2K2C5H0-F1
#
_entry.id   AF-A0A2K2C5H0-F1
#
_cell.length_a   1.000
_cell.length_b   1.000
_cell.length_c   1.000
_cell.angle_alpha   90.00
_cell.angle_beta   90.00
_cell.angle_gamma   90.00
#
_symmetry.space_group_name_H-M   'P 1'
#
loop_
_entity.id
_entity.type
_entity.pdbx_description
1 polymer ?
#
loop_
_entity_poly.entity_id
_entity_poly.type
_entity_poly.pdbx_seq_one_letter_code
_entity_poly.pdbx_strand_id
1 'polypeptide(L)'
;MQALNPLQPGFTKLFNRQLLKPLNLRAFSSSSDDYSNQSRGGLPRFFSEELPASKGGVVRVQGDEFRHMTKVLRLGTNDRVELFNGKGGLIEGCIERIDRTGLDFVALEDPKLVPPLSTKWHVFAAFGTLKGDRADWLLEKCTELGAHSVTPLLTERSPSISENRVDRFRRVILAATKQSQRLHEMILNPPTKIVGLLPLLAQSKLSFLATAGATPVVSVLTSSRKESSGLMIVGPEGDFTEKEVNMMMKAGASAVGLGPHRLRVETATMALLATLMLWSDSQ
;
A
#
# COMPACT_ATOMS: atom_id res chain seq x y z
N MET A 1 73.15 -14.56 -17.59
CA MET A 1 72.32 -15.69 -18.04
C MET A 1 70.96 -15.14 -18.42
N GLN A 2 70.67 -15.20 -19.73
CA GLN A 2 69.38 -15.15 -20.46
C GLN A 2 68.28 -14.15 -20.02
N ALA A 3 67.56 -13.45 -20.88
CA ALA A 3 67.69 -13.06 -22.29
C ALA A 3 66.53 -12.06 -22.57
N LEU A 4 66.85 -10.90 -23.15
CA LEU A 4 66.23 -10.28 -24.32
C LEU A 4 64.68 -10.12 -24.43
N ASN A 5 64.21 -8.87 -24.35
CA ASN A 5 63.20 -8.26 -25.26
C ASN A 5 63.64 -8.47 -26.74
N PRO A 6 62.83 -8.31 -27.83
CA PRO A 6 61.73 -7.32 -28.04
C PRO A 6 60.61 -7.75 -29.05
N LEU A 7 59.69 -6.81 -29.40
CA LEU A 7 59.29 -6.41 -30.78
C LEU A 7 57.78 -6.09 -30.94
N GLN A 8 57.48 -4.85 -31.34
CA GLN A 8 56.25 -4.45 -32.03
C GLN A 8 56.28 -4.94 -33.50
N PRO A 9 55.14 -4.93 -34.21
CA PRO A 9 54.94 -3.86 -35.20
C PRO A 9 53.50 -3.34 -35.31
N GLY A 10 53.35 -2.15 -35.90
CA GLY A 10 52.07 -1.45 -36.07
C GLY A 10 51.33 -1.71 -37.40
N PHE A 11 50.46 -0.73 -37.72
CA PHE A 11 49.74 -0.45 -38.98
C PHE A 11 48.26 -0.89 -39.15
N THR A 12 47.39 0.11 -38.95
CA THR A 12 46.34 0.61 -39.87
C THR A 12 45.02 -0.14 -40.16
N LYS A 13 43.99 0.73 -40.32
CA LYS A 13 42.75 0.67 -41.12
C LYS A 13 41.43 0.28 -40.43
N LEU A 14 40.60 1.31 -40.27
CA LEU A 14 39.24 1.43 -40.81
C LEU A 14 38.35 0.18 -40.73
N PHE A 15 37.39 0.19 -39.81
CA PHE A 15 36.04 -0.29 -40.13
C PHE A 15 35.00 0.53 -39.38
N ASN A 16 34.28 1.33 -40.16
CA ASN A 16 32.96 1.85 -39.86
C ASN A 16 32.03 0.64 -39.59
N ARG A 17 31.53 0.51 -38.37
CA ARG A 17 30.42 -0.38 -38.05
C ARG A 17 29.41 0.40 -37.24
N GLN A 18 28.41 0.92 -37.96
CA GLN A 18 27.08 1.13 -37.41
C GLN A 18 26.67 -0.15 -36.67
N LEU A 19 26.67 -0.11 -35.34
CA LEU A 19 26.03 -1.13 -34.51
C LEU A 19 24.92 -0.45 -33.72
N LEU A 20 23.72 -0.59 -34.28
CA LEU A 20 22.44 -0.79 -33.61
C LEU A 20 22.46 -0.47 -32.11
N LYS A 21 21.80 0.63 -31.73
CA LYS A 21 21.36 0.84 -30.34
C LYS A 21 20.60 -0.41 -29.89
N PRO A 22 20.91 -1.00 -28.72
CA PRO A 22 20.07 -2.07 -28.21
C PRO A 22 18.72 -1.44 -27.86
N LEU A 23 17.69 -1.83 -28.62
CA LEU A 23 16.31 -1.72 -28.18
C LEU A 23 16.20 -2.56 -26.90
N ASN A 24 16.37 -1.92 -25.75
CA ASN A 24 15.96 -2.47 -24.46
C ASN A 24 14.42 -2.50 -24.45
N LEU A 25 13.83 -3.37 -25.26
CA LEU A 25 12.48 -3.85 -25.03
C LEU A 25 12.55 -4.67 -23.74
N ARG A 26 12.30 -4.02 -22.61
CA ARG A 26 11.95 -4.74 -21.38
C ARG A 26 10.65 -5.46 -21.70
N ALA A 27 10.76 -6.76 -21.99
CA ALA A 27 9.62 -7.63 -22.15
C ALA A 27 8.93 -7.77 -20.79
N PHE A 28 8.01 -6.84 -20.50
CA PHE A 28 7.00 -7.06 -19.47
C PHE A 28 5.97 -8.01 -20.10
N SER A 29 5.99 -9.28 -19.71
CA SER A 29 4.99 -10.24 -20.17
C SER A 29 3.64 -9.89 -19.55
N SER A 30 2.79 -9.19 -20.31
CA SER A 30 1.41 -8.89 -19.91
C SER A 30 0.53 -10.08 -20.26
N SER A 31 0.36 -10.99 -19.30
CA SER A 31 -0.64 -12.06 -19.35
C SER A 31 -1.06 -12.37 -17.92
N SER A 32 -1.78 -11.45 -17.31
CA SER A 32 -2.52 -11.76 -16.09
C SER A 32 -3.77 -10.87 -16.03
N ASP A 33 -4.88 -11.40 -16.54
CA ASP A 33 -6.22 -10.85 -16.29
C ASP A 33 -6.63 -10.96 -14.80
N ASP A 34 -5.77 -11.56 -13.97
CA ASP A 34 -5.97 -11.72 -12.54
C ASP A 34 -5.33 -10.59 -11.72
N TYR A 35 -6.07 -9.49 -11.58
CA TYR A 35 -5.69 -8.34 -10.73
C TYR A 35 -5.93 -8.58 -9.21
N SER A 36 -6.38 -9.79 -8.82
CA SER A 36 -6.50 -10.16 -7.41
C SER A 36 -5.14 -10.27 -6.73
N ASN A 37 -4.11 -10.64 -7.49
CA ASN A 37 -2.75 -10.77 -7.00
C ASN A 37 -1.84 -9.64 -7.50
N GLN A 38 -1.53 -8.69 -6.62
CA GLN A 38 -0.71 -7.51 -6.91
C GLN A 38 0.76 -7.67 -6.45
N SER A 39 1.16 -8.89 -6.06
CA SER A 39 2.47 -9.15 -5.45
C SER A 39 3.62 -9.36 -6.44
N ARG A 40 3.35 -9.57 -7.74
CA ARG A 40 4.38 -9.87 -8.76
C ARG A 40 4.24 -8.99 -10.01
N GLY A 41 5.38 -8.78 -10.67
CA GLY A 41 5.59 -7.76 -11.69
C GLY A 41 4.62 -7.80 -12.88
N GLY A 42 3.94 -6.68 -13.07
CA GLY A 42 3.24 -6.31 -14.30
C GLY A 42 3.95 -5.13 -14.98
N LEU A 43 3.21 -4.41 -15.81
CA LEU A 43 3.69 -3.13 -16.35
C LEU A 43 3.95 -2.13 -15.22
N PRO A 44 4.92 -1.20 -15.38
CA PRO A 44 5.08 -0.10 -14.44
C PRO A 44 3.77 0.70 -14.32
N ARG A 45 3.27 0.84 -13.10
CA ARG A 45 1.99 1.49 -12.80
C ARG A 45 2.21 2.82 -12.08
N PHE A 46 1.48 3.85 -12.52
CA PHE A 46 1.62 5.23 -12.03
C PHE A 46 0.25 5.80 -11.68
N PHE A 47 0.22 6.66 -10.66
CA PHE A 47 -1.03 7.27 -10.22
C PHE A 47 -1.43 8.42 -11.15
N SER A 48 -2.71 8.52 -11.47
CA SER A 48 -3.30 9.67 -12.14
C SER A 48 -4.70 9.91 -11.60
N GLU A 49 -5.01 11.15 -11.23
CA GLU A 49 -6.36 11.53 -10.76
C GLU A 49 -7.40 11.36 -11.87
N GLU A 50 -6.99 11.64 -13.11
CA GLU A 50 -7.80 11.50 -14.31
C GLU A 50 -7.29 10.34 -15.16
N LEU A 51 -8.20 9.49 -15.62
CA LEU A 51 -7.93 8.43 -16.59
C LEU A 51 -8.63 8.79 -17.91
N PRO A 52 -8.06 8.42 -19.08
CA PRO A 52 -8.77 8.54 -20.34
C PRO A 52 -10.14 7.84 -20.29
N ALA A 53 -11.15 8.38 -20.98
CA ALA A 53 -12.51 7.81 -20.92
C ALA A 53 -12.68 6.55 -21.80
N SER A 54 -11.83 6.37 -22.81
CA SER A 54 -11.90 5.27 -23.76
C SER A 54 -10.53 5.01 -24.38
N LYS A 55 -10.40 3.88 -25.08
CA LYS A 55 -9.27 3.58 -25.94
C LYS A 55 -8.94 4.75 -26.88
N GLY A 56 -7.66 5.03 -27.05
CA GLY A 56 -7.13 6.15 -27.84
C GLY A 56 -7.19 7.51 -27.14
N GLY A 57 -7.84 7.61 -25.98
CA GLY A 57 -7.83 8.84 -25.19
C GLY A 57 -6.43 9.16 -24.66
N VAL A 58 -6.14 10.45 -24.52
CA VAL A 58 -4.82 10.96 -24.12
C VAL A 58 -4.92 11.66 -22.77
N VAL A 59 -3.99 11.36 -21.87
CA VAL A 59 -3.81 12.08 -20.61
C VAL A 59 -2.36 12.55 -20.48
N ARG A 60 -2.19 13.80 -20.05
CA ARG A 60 -0.88 14.39 -19.82
C ARG A 60 -0.41 14.08 -18.41
N VAL A 61 0.68 13.33 -18.28
CA VAL A 61 1.32 13.06 -16.98
C VAL A 61 2.40 14.11 -16.72
N GLN A 62 2.34 14.74 -15.55
CA GLN A 62 3.22 15.83 -15.12
C GLN A 62 3.76 15.61 -13.70
N GLY A 63 4.57 16.54 -13.21
CA GLY A 63 5.00 16.58 -11.81
C GLY A 63 5.87 15.38 -11.40
N ASP A 64 5.56 14.82 -10.23
CA ASP A 64 6.38 13.77 -9.61
C ASP A 64 6.28 12.44 -10.37
N GLU A 65 5.11 12.08 -10.89
CA GLU A 65 4.93 10.87 -11.71
C GLU A 65 5.75 10.95 -13.00
N PHE A 66 5.70 12.09 -13.69
CA PHE A 66 6.53 12.32 -14.88
C PHE A 66 8.04 12.18 -14.59
N ARG A 67 8.51 12.74 -13.48
CA ARG A 67 9.91 12.60 -13.05
C ARG A 67 10.24 11.15 -12.71
N HIS A 68 9.35 10.45 -12.02
CA HIS A 68 9.54 9.05 -11.67
C HIS A 68 9.66 8.17 -12.93
N MET A 69 8.73 8.34 -13.88
CA MET A 69 8.73 7.64 -15.17
C MET A 69 10.03 7.86 -15.95
N THR A 70 10.45 9.12 -16.14
CA THR A 70 11.54 9.45 -17.07
C THR A 70 12.93 9.48 -16.44
N LYS A 71 13.07 9.83 -15.16
CA LYS A 71 14.37 9.96 -14.49
C LYS A 71 14.73 8.72 -13.69
N VAL A 72 13.77 8.14 -12.98
CA VAL A 72 14.01 6.97 -12.12
C VAL A 72 13.92 5.69 -12.94
N LEU A 73 12.79 5.48 -13.63
CA LEU A 73 12.57 4.26 -14.41
C LEU A 73 13.10 4.35 -15.84
N ARG A 74 13.43 5.56 -16.30
CA ARG A 74 14.03 5.86 -17.61
C ARG A 74 13.16 5.41 -18.78
N LEU A 75 11.85 5.51 -18.62
CA LEU A 75 10.88 5.17 -19.65
C LEU A 75 10.93 6.20 -20.80
N GLY A 76 10.73 5.71 -22.01
CA GLY A 76 10.75 6.46 -23.26
C GLY A 76 9.47 6.29 -24.08
N THR A 77 9.44 6.92 -25.24
CA THR A 77 8.36 6.76 -26.21
C THR A 77 8.19 5.28 -26.60
N ASN A 78 6.93 4.85 -26.73
CA ASN A 78 6.47 3.48 -26.98
C ASN A 78 6.58 2.51 -25.79
N ASP A 79 7.14 2.91 -24.64
CA ASP A 79 7.08 2.06 -23.45
C ASP A 79 5.63 1.95 -22.94
N ARG A 80 5.23 0.73 -22.59
CA ARG A 80 3.91 0.42 -22.02
C ARG A 80 3.91 0.64 -20.51
N VAL A 81 2.84 1.24 -20.02
CA VAL A 81 2.61 1.55 -18.60
C VAL A 81 1.14 1.42 -18.26
N GLU A 82 0.84 1.35 -16.97
CA GLU A 82 -0.53 1.45 -16.45
C GLU A 82 -0.73 2.76 -15.71
N LEU A 83 -1.91 3.36 -15.87
CA LEU A 83 -2.39 4.43 -14.99
C LEU A 83 -3.51 3.89 -14.08
N PHE A 84 -3.47 4.29 -12.80
CA PHE A 84 -4.55 3.98 -11.85
C PHE A 84 -4.93 5.21 -11.03
N ASN A 85 -6.16 5.25 -10.51
CA ASN A 85 -6.72 6.42 -9.83
C ASN A 85 -6.98 6.24 -8.33
N GLY A 86 -6.48 5.15 -7.73
CA GLY A 86 -6.69 4.83 -6.31
C GLY A 86 -8.13 4.46 -5.94
N LYS A 87 -9.04 4.36 -6.91
CA LYS A 87 -10.47 4.03 -6.74
C LYS A 87 -10.87 2.77 -7.51
N GLY A 88 -9.89 1.95 -7.90
CA GLY A 88 -10.08 0.75 -8.72
C GLY A 88 -10.04 0.98 -10.22
N GLY A 89 -10.02 2.23 -10.67
CA GLY A 89 -9.82 2.54 -12.09
C GLY A 89 -8.39 2.20 -12.49
N LEU A 90 -8.26 1.44 -13.59
CA LEU A 90 -7.01 0.98 -14.14
C LEU A 90 -7.08 1.03 -15.66
N ILE A 91 -6.02 1.52 -16.31
CA ILE A 91 -5.95 1.56 -17.75
C ILE A 91 -4.53 1.33 -18.23
N GLU A 92 -4.40 0.53 -19.27
CA GLU A 92 -3.13 0.27 -19.93
C GLU A 92 -2.93 1.20 -21.13
N GLY A 93 -1.72 1.67 -21.33
CA GLY A 93 -1.38 2.52 -22.45
C GLY A 93 0.11 2.58 -22.72
N CYS A 94 0.50 3.48 -23.61
CA CYS A 94 1.89 3.74 -23.93
C CYS A 94 2.22 5.23 -23.88
N ILE A 95 3.51 5.52 -23.77
CA ILE A 95 4.03 6.88 -23.84
C ILE A 95 4.17 7.28 -25.31
N GLU A 96 3.38 8.22 -25.80
CA GLU A 96 3.45 8.67 -27.20
C GLU A 96 4.48 9.79 -27.38
N ARG A 97 4.45 10.78 -26.49
CA ARG A 97 5.31 11.97 -26.58
C ARG A 97 5.88 12.33 -25.22
N ILE A 98 7.14 12.80 -25.21
CA ILE A 98 7.82 13.31 -24.02
C ILE A 98 8.41 14.67 -24.35
N ASP A 99 8.18 15.67 -23.49
CA ASP A 99 8.90 16.95 -23.55
C ASP A 99 9.38 17.38 -22.16
N ARG A 100 9.78 18.65 -22.01
CA ARG A 100 10.36 19.17 -20.76
C ARG A 100 9.35 19.29 -19.61
N THR A 101 8.06 19.32 -19.91
CA THR A 101 6.97 19.61 -18.97
C THR A 101 6.19 18.37 -18.54
N GLY A 102 6.29 17.27 -19.30
CA GLY A 102 5.51 16.06 -19.07
C GLY A 102 5.64 15.04 -20.20
N LEU A 103 4.77 14.03 -20.13
CA LEU A 103 4.58 13.04 -21.18
C LEU A 103 3.10 12.82 -21.48
N ASP A 104 2.81 12.41 -22.71
CA ASP A 104 1.47 12.05 -23.16
C ASP A 104 1.32 10.53 -23.08
N PHE A 105 0.41 10.10 -22.22
CA PHE A 105 -0.06 8.72 -22.15
C PHE A 105 -1.23 8.56 -23.11
N VAL A 106 -1.19 7.51 -23.94
CA VAL A 106 -2.28 7.14 -24.85
C VAL A 106 -2.84 5.78 -24.44
N ALA A 107 -4.15 5.73 -24.21
CA ALA A 107 -4.85 4.51 -23.85
C ALA A 107 -4.82 3.47 -24.99
N LEU A 108 -4.34 2.26 -24.70
CA LEU A 108 -4.34 1.14 -25.65
C LEU A 108 -5.62 0.29 -25.57
N GLU A 109 -6.29 0.34 -24.42
CA GLU A 109 -7.54 -0.36 -24.11
C GLU A 109 -8.55 0.60 -23.45
N ASP A 110 -9.80 0.16 -23.31
CA ASP A 110 -10.78 0.88 -22.51
C ASP A 110 -10.45 0.75 -21.01
N PRO A 111 -10.78 1.77 -20.18
CA PRO A 111 -10.57 1.71 -18.74
C PRO A 111 -11.27 0.51 -18.10
N LYS A 112 -10.57 -0.18 -17.22
CA LYS A 112 -11.10 -1.24 -16.37
C LYS A 112 -11.46 -0.66 -15.01
N LEU A 113 -12.56 -1.14 -14.42
CA LEU A 113 -12.92 -0.86 -13.03
C LEU A 113 -12.79 -2.14 -12.22
N VAL A 114 -11.73 -2.22 -11.42
CA VAL A 114 -11.45 -3.36 -10.56
C VAL A 114 -12.14 -3.14 -9.22
N PRO A 115 -13.00 -4.05 -8.73
CA PRO A 115 -13.62 -3.90 -7.42
C PRO A 115 -12.59 -4.03 -6.28
N PRO A 116 -12.86 -3.47 -5.09
CA PRO A 116 -12.01 -3.70 -3.92
C PRO A 116 -11.95 -5.19 -3.56
N LEU A 117 -10.88 -5.60 -2.87
CA LEU A 117 -10.77 -6.95 -2.32
C LEU A 117 -11.97 -7.29 -1.42
N SER A 118 -12.35 -8.57 -1.42
CA SER A 118 -13.42 -9.11 -0.55
C SER A 118 -13.02 -9.05 0.93
N THR A 119 -11.72 -9.13 1.22
CA THR A 119 -11.16 -9.01 2.56
C THR A 119 -11.14 -7.55 3.03
N LYS A 120 -11.83 -7.25 4.14
CA LYS A 120 -12.00 -5.89 4.66
C LYS A 120 -11.77 -5.81 6.16
N TRP A 121 -10.54 -5.46 6.53
CA TRP A 121 -10.18 -5.16 7.92
C TRP A 121 -10.19 -3.66 8.17
N HIS A 122 -10.99 -3.24 9.15
CA HIS A 122 -11.05 -1.87 9.62
C HIS A 122 -10.20 -1.71 10.88
N VAL A 123 -9.19 -0.86 10.81
CA VAL A 123 -8.23 -0.62 11.89
C VAL A 123 -8.66 0.59 12.71
N PHE A 124 -8.98 0.37 13.97
CA PHE A 124 -9.13 1.41 14.99
C PHE A 124 -7.87 1.42 15.83
N ALA A 125 -7.07 2.47 15.71
CA ALA A 125 -5.79 2.55 16.41
C ALA A 125 -5.65 3.90 17.11
N ALA A 126 -5.25 3.85 18.38
CA ALA A 126 -5.03 5.05 19.19
C ALA A 126 -3.58 5.53 19.02
N PHE A 127 -3.32 6.20 17.90
CA PHE A 127 -1.99 6.69 17.52
C PHE A 127 -1.81 8.22 17.61
N GLY A 128 -2.78 8.93 18.19
CA GLY A 128 -2.76 10.39 18.28
C GLY A 128 -1.56 10.95 19.05
N THR A 129 -1.10 10.23 20.08
CA THR A 129 0.04 10.60 20.93
C THR A 129 1.40 10.12 20.40
N LEU A 130 1.45 9.37 19.30
CA LEU A 130 2.71 8.89 18.75
C LEU A 130 3.57 10.06 18.24
N LYS A 131 4.78 10.16 18.78
CA LYS A 131 5.78 11.17 18.44
C LYS A 131 6.56 10.82 17.18
N GLY A 132 7.04 11.84 16.49
CA GLY A 132 7.80 11.71 15.24
C GLY A 132 6.97 11.04 14.14
N ASP A 133 7.64 10.24 13.33
CA ASP A 133 7.05 9.63 12.12
C ASP A 133 6.38 8.28 12.40
N ARG A 134 6.17 7.92 13.67
CA ARG A 134 5.63 6.60 14.04
C ARG A 134 4.19 6.39 13.60
N ALA A 135 3.36 7.44 13.61
CA ALA A 135 2.00 7.32 13.07
C ALA A 135 2.00 7.24 11.53
N ASP A 136 2.93 7.94 10.86
CA ASP A 136 3.12 7.83 9.42
C ASP A 136 3.51 6.39 9.07
N TRP A 137 4.46 5.82 9.80
CA TRP A 137 4.88 4.44 9.61
C TRP A 137 3.74 3.44 9.86
N LEU A 138 2.91 3.66 10.89
CA LEU A 138 1.71 2.86 11.12
C LEU A 138 0.77 2.89 9.90
N LEU A 139 0.49 4.08 9.34
CA LEU A 139 -0.41 4.23 8.20
C LEU A 139 0.17 3.68 6.90
N GLU A 140 1.47 3.88 6.68
CA GLU A 140 2.22 3.26 5.58
C GLU A 140 2.06 1.74 5.64
N LYS A 141 2.33 1.12 6.79
CA LYS A 141 2.28 -0.34 6.93
C LYS A 141 0.86 -0.89 6.94
N CYS A 142 -0.13 -0.17 7.47
CA CYS A 142 -1.54 -0.54 7.29
C CYS A 142 -1.92 -0.55 5.80
N THR A 143 -1.45 0.42 5.04
CA THR A 143 -1.71 0.50 3.59
C THR A 143 -1.04 -0.66 2.86
N GLU A 144 0.25 -0.92 3.11
CA GLU A 144 0.98 -2.04 2.50
C GLU A 144 0.37 -3.40 2.84
N LEU A 145 -0.03 -3.62 4.09
CA LEU A 145 -0.54 -4.91 4.57
C LEU A 145 -1.98 -5.22 4.11
N GLY A 146 -2.66 -4.31 3.42
CA GLY A 146 -4.00 -4.63 2.92
C GLY A 146 -5.17 -4.10 3.76
N ALA A 147 -4.95 -3.21 4.74
CA ALA A 147 -6.07 -2.63 5.48
C ALA A 147 -7.07 -1.94 4.55
N HIS A 148 -8.36 -2.09 4.85
CA HIS A 148 -9.43 -1.43 4.09
C HIS A 148 -9.58 0.02 4.54
N SER A 149 -9.55 0.25 5.86
CA SER A 149 -9.57 1.60 6.42
C SER A 149 -8.80 1.69 7.73
N VAL A 150 -8.33 2.88 8.05
CA VAL A 150 -7.85 3.25 9.39
C VAL A 150 -8.70 4.38 9.95
N THR A 151 -9.08 4.24 11.21
CA THR A 151 -9.79 5.26 11.99
C THR A 151 -8.93 5.60 13.21
N PRO A 152 -8.50 6.85 13.40
CA PRO A 152 -7.85 7.28 14.63
C PRO A 152 -8.82 7.11 15.82
N LEU A 153 -8.43 6.30 16.80
CA LEU A 153 -9.23 6.06 18.00
C LEU A 153 -8.78 7.01 19.12
N LEU A 154 -9.71 7.82 19.61
CA LEU A 154 -9.52 8.71 20.74
C LEU A 154 -9.86 7.97 22.03
N THR A 155 -8.89 7.90 22.93
CA THR A 155 -8.97 7.20 24.22
C THR A 155 -8.60 8.14 25.36
N GLU A 156 -8.79 7.71 26.60
CA GLU A 156 -8.41 8.50 27.78
C GLU A 156 -6.92 8.89 27.77
N ARG A 157 -6.05 7.96 27.35
CA ARG A 157 -4.59 8.14 27.28
C ARG A 157 -4.08 8.62 25.92
N SER A 158 -4.98 8.85 24.96
CA SER A 158 -4.71 9.46 23.65
C SER A 158 -5.93 10.26 23.19
N PRO A 159 -6.21 11.42 23.80
CA PRO A 159 -7.51 12.09 23.68
C PRO A 159 -7.70 12.87 22.38
N SER A 160 -6.62 13.16 21.65
CA SER A 160 -6.67 13.97 20.43
C SER A 160 -5.67 13.50 19.39
N ILE A 161 -5.93 13.90 18.15
CA ILE A 161 -5.00 13.83 17.03
C ILE A 161 -5.00 15.19 16.34
N SER A 162 -3.82 15.72 16.03
CA SER A 162 -3.74 17.06 15.45
C SER A 162 -4.28 17.07 14.02
N GLU A 163 -5.21 17.99 13.73
CA GLU A 163 -5.86 18.13 12.42
C GLU A 163 -4.85 18.46 11.31
N ASN A 164 -3.76 19.15 11.64
CA ASN A 164 -2.69 19.48 10.69
C ASN A 164 -1.97 18.24 10.11
N ARG A 165 -2.22 17.05 10.68
CA ARG A 165 -1.64 15.79 10.22
C ARG A 165 -2.47 15.12 9.13
N VAL A 166 -3.73 15.49 8.92
CA VAL A 166 -4.63 14.78 8.00
C VAL A 166 -4.08 14.78 6.57
N ASP A 167 -3.64 15.92 6.05
CA ASP A 167 -3.07 16.00 4.70
C ASP A 167 -1.71 15.32 4.59
N ARG A 168 -0.95 15.27 5.70
CA ARG A 168 0.28 14.48 5.77
C ARG A 168 -0.03 12.98 5.69
N PHE A 169 -1.03 12.51 6.43
CA PHE A 169 -1.46 11.12 6.40
C PHE A 169 -2.01 10.69 5.05
N ARG A 170 -2.81 11.52 4.39
CA ARG A 170 -3.26 11.26 3.01
C ARG A 170 -2.08 11.08 2.05
N ARG A 171 -1.06 11.92 2.15
CA ARG A 171 0.16 11.78 1.33
C ARG A 171 0.92 10.49 1.63
N VAL A 172 1.03 10.09 2.90
CA VAL A 172 1.65 8.82 3.30
C VAL A 172 0.87 7.63 2.73
N ILE A 173 -0.46 7.64 2.84
CA ILE A 173 -1.33 6.58 2.32
C ILE A 173 -1.21 6.48 0.80
N LEU A 174 -1.23 7.62 0.09
CA LEU A 174 -1.09 7.65 -1.36
C LEU A 174 0.30 7.13 -1.79
N ALA A 175 1.38 7.54 -1.11
CA ALA A 175 2.72 7.04 -1.38
C ALA A 175 2.83 5.52 -1.16
N ALA A 176 2.29 5.03 -0.04
CA ALA A 176 2.26 3.60 0.26
C ALA A 176 1.40 2.82 -0.75
N THR A 177 0.25 3.37 -1.17
CA THR A 177 -0.63 2.77 -2.20
C THR A 177 0.13 2.58 -3.52
N LYS A 178 0.89 3.60 -3.96
CA LYS A 178 1.73 3.50 -5.17
C LYS A 178 2.82 2.44 -5.01
N GLN A 179 3.52 2.45 -3.87
CA GLN A 179 4.62 1.53 -3.63
C GLN A 179 4.15 0.08 -3.56
N SER A 180 3.02 -0.16 -2.88
CA SER A 180 2.40 -1.49 -2.74
C SER A 180 1.55 -1.88 -3.95
N GLN A 181 1.54 -1.06 -5.02
CA GLN A 181 0.80 -1.29 -6.26
C GLN A 181 -0.72 -1.47 -6.07
N ARG A 182 -1.29 -0.91 -4.99
CA ARG A 182 -2.71 -1.04 -4.66
C ARG A 182 -3.58 -0.24 -5.62
N LEU A 183 -4.62 -0.89 -6.17
CA LEU A 183 -5.60 -0.21 -7.02
C LEU A 183 -6.61 0.66 -6.23
N HIS A 184 -6.79 0.34 -4.94
CA HIS A 184 -7.65 1.06 -4.01
C HIS A 184 -6.83 1.61 -2.86
N GLU A 185 -6.90 2.93 -2.69
CA GLU A 185 -6.34 3.63 -1.53
C GLU A 185 -7.02 3.14 -0.25
N MET A 186 -6.25 3.07 0.84
CA MET A 186 -6.81 2.82 2.16
C MET A 186 -7.62 4.04 2.63
N ILE A 187 -8.82 3.80 3.15
CA ILE A 187 -9.67 4.89 3.63
C ILE A 187 -9.16 5.39 4.99
N LEU A 188 -8.90 6.69 5.10
CA LEU A 188 -8.65 7.35 6.39
C LEU A 188 -9.93 8.01 6.90
N ASN A 189 -10.53 7.43 7.93
CA ASN A 189 -11.75 7.97 8.54
C ASN A 189 -11.43 9.11 9.52
N PRO A 190 -12.40 10.00 9.80
CA PRO A 190 -12.29 10.97 10.88
C PRO A 190 -12.04 10.30 12.24
N PRO A 191 -11.36 10.98 13.18
CA PRO A 191 -11.14 10.44 14.52
C PRO A 191 -12.46 10.14 15.24
N THR A 192 -12.51 9.03 15.98
CA THR A 192 -13.71 8.65 16.75
C THR A 192 -13.34 8.30 18.19
N LYS A 193 -14.27 8.52 19.12
CA LYS A 193 -14.13 8.07 20.51
C LYS A 193 -14.60 6.61 20.61
N ILE A 194 -14.19 5.91 21.66
CA ILE A 194 -14.62 4.52 21.94
C ILE A 194 -16.15 4.37 21.91
N VAL A 195 -16.90 5.35 22.45
CA VAL A 195 -18.38 5.34 22.43
C VAL A 195 -18.94 5.26 20.99
N GLY A 196 -18.29 5.95 20.03
CA GLY A 196 -18.69 5.91 18.62
C GLY A 196 -18.32 4.60 17.92
N LEU A 197 -17.40 3.82 18.48
CA LEU A 197 -17.00 2.50 17.97
C LEU A 197 -17.98 1.40 18.43
N LEU A 198 -18.64 1.54 19.58
CA LEU A 198 -19.48 0.47 20.16
C LEU A 198 -20.59 -0.04 19.21
N PRO A 199 -21.33 0.81 18.47
CA PRO A 199 -22.34 0.31 17.53
C PRO A 199 -21.76 -0.57 16.43
N LEU A 200 -20.52 -0.29 16.00
CA LEU A 200 -19.82 -1.08 14.99
C LEU A 200 -19.40 -2.43 15.56
N LEU A 201 -18.92 -2.46 16.81
CA LEU A 201 -18.58 -3.71 17.50
C LEU A 201 -19.80 -4.64 17.62
N ALA A 202 -20.96 -4.08 17.96
CA ALA A 202 -22.19 -4.84 18.16
C ALA A 202 -22.76 -5.44 16.87
N GLN A 203 -22.46 -4.84 15.71
CA GLN A 203 -22.91 -5.30 14.40
C GLN A 203 -21.88 -6.19 13.69
N SER A 204 -20.61 -6.08 14.07
CA SER A 204 -19.55 -6.86 13.46
C SER A 204 -19.55 -8.29 13.94
N LYS A 205 -19.34 -9.23 13.01
CA LYS A 205 -19.17 -10.65 13.33
C LYS A 205 -17.79 -10.95 13.94
N LEU A 206 -16.78 -10.17 13.57
CA LEU A 206 -15.41 -10.28 14.08
C LEU A 206 -14.92 -8.93 14.56
N SER A 207 -14.50 -8.87 15.82
CA SER A 207 -13.97 -7.66 16.44
C SER A 207 -12.86 -8.06 17.39
N PHE A 208 -11.60 -7.73 17.08
CA PHE A 208 -10.44 -8.15 17.86
C PHE A 208 -9.80 -6.96 18.56
N LEU A 209 -9.76 -7.03 19.89
CA LEU A 209 -9.15 -6.05 20.77
C LEU A 209 -7.77 -6.55 21.21
N ALA A 210 -6.70 -5.86 20.78
CA ALA A 210 -5.35 -6.20 21.21
C ALA A 210 -5.17 -5.84 22.70
N THR A 211 -4.99 -6.86 23.54
CA THR A 211 -4.84 -6.71 24.99
C THR A 211 -3.65 -7.55 25.49
N ALA A 212 -2.80 -6.95 26.33
CA ALA A 212 -1.70 -7.67 26.94
C ALA A 212 -2.20 -8.82 27.83
N GLY A 213 -1.58 -10.00 27.72
CA GLY A 213 -1.94 -11.18 28.53
C GLY A 213 -3.23 -11.89 28.13
N ALA A 214 -3.92 -11.44 27.07
CA ALA A 214 -5.07 -12.15 26.52
C ALA A 214 -4.66 -13.43 25.75
N THR A 215 -5.64 -14.26 25.43
CA THR A 215 -5.46 -15.50 24.66
C THR A 215 -4.75 -15.21 23.33
N PRO A 216 -3.75 -16.00 22.92
CA PRO A 216 -3.06 -15.79 21.65
C PRO A 216 -4.03 -15.68 20.48
N VAL A 217 -3.82 -14.68 19.62
CA VAL A 217 -4.73 -14.39 18.49
C VAL A 217 -4.99 -15.62 17.62
N VAL A 218 -3.97 -16.42 17.33
CA VAL A 218 -4.09 -17.62 16.48
C VAL A 218 -5.10 -18.61 17.06
N SER A 219 -5.10 -18.82 18.39
CA SER A 219 -6.06 -19.71 19.05
C SER A 219 -7.49 -19.20 18.92
N VAL A 220 -7.70 -17.89 19.07
CA VAL A 220 -9.04 -17.29 18.89
C VAL A 220 -9.51 -17.42 17.44
N LEU A 221 -8.62 -17.19 16.48
CA LEU A 221 -8.91 -17.32 15.04
C LEU A 221 -9.29 -18.75 14.64
N THR A 222 -8.63 -19.77 15.19
CA THR A 222 -8.98 -21.17 14.89
C THR A 222 -10.39 -21.56 15.33
N SER A 223 -10.94 -20.90 16.36
CA SER A 223 -12.32 -21.10 16.82
C SER A 223 -13.35 -20.18 16.15
N SER A 224 -12.88 -19.23 15.34
CA SER A 224 -13.72 -18.21 14.72
C SER A 224 -14.38 -18.72 13.44
N ARG A 225 -15.54 -18.14 13.10
CA ARG A 225 -16.22 -18.43 11.84
C ARG A 225 -15.42 -17.88 10.66
N LYS A 226 -15.61 -18.49 9.49
CA LYS A 226 -15.06 -17.96 8.24
C LYS A 226 -15.72 -16.64 7.91
N GLU A 227 -14.96 -15.55 7.99
CA GLU A 227 -15.40 -14.21 7.60
C GLU A 227 -14.21 -13.45 7.02
N SER A 228 -14.46 -12.72 5.93
CA SER A 228 -13.45 -11.90 5.26
C SER A 228 -13.45 -10.45 5.75
N SER A 229 -14.31 -10.06 6.69
CA SER A 229 -14.34 -8.69 7.20
C SER A 229 -14.46 -8.64 8.72
N GLY A 230 -13.91 -7.57 9.30
CA GLY A 230 -13.94 -7.37 10.74
C GLY A 230 -13.22 -6.12 11.21
N LEU A 231 -13.23 -5.94 12.52
CA LEU A 231 -12.67 -4.78 13.21
C LEU A 231 -11.43 -5.19 14.00
N MET A 232 -10.40 -4.36 13.92
CA MET A 232 -9.18 -4.50 14.72
C MET A 232 -9.02 -3.26 15.60
N ILE A 233 -8.83 -3.45 16.90
CA ILE A 233 -8.77 -2.37 17.88
C ILE A 233 -7.42 -2.42 18.61
N VAL A 234 -6.65 -1.35 18.53
CA VAL A 234 -5.31 -1.22 19.13
C VAL A 234 -5.22 0.05 19.98
N GLY A 235 -4.80 -0.12 21.23
CA GLY A 235 -4.73 0.95 22.23
C GLY A 235 -3.51 1.86 22.11
N PRO A 236 -3.45 2.92 22.93
CA PRO A 236 -2.36 3.89 22.95
C PRO A 236 -1.12 3.31 23.66
N GLU A 237 -0.01 4.07 23.71
CA GLU A 237 1.21 3.64 24.41
C GLU A 237 0.97 3.30 25.89
N GLY A 238 0.03 4.02 26.51
CA GLY A 238 -0.38 3.81 27.89
C GLY A 238 -1.38 2.66 28.07
N ASP A 239 -1.74 1.90 27.02
CA ASP A 239 -2.82 0.91 27.01
C ASP A 239 -4.22 1.52 27.29
N PHE A 240 -5.27 0.73 27.07
CA PHE A 240 -6.63 1.07 27.46
C PHE A 240 -6.78 1.06 28.98
N THR A 241 -7.77 1.80 29.49
CA THR A 241 -8.22 1.61 30.87
C THR A 241 -9.09 0.36 30.98
N GLU A 242 -9.20 -0.22 32.18
CA GLU A 242 -10.11 -1.35 32.41
C GLU A 242 -11.56 -1.03 32.02
N LYS A 243 -11.98 0.22 32.26
CA LYS A 243 -13.31 0.72 31.86
C LYS A 243 -13.48 0.69 30.33
N GLU A 244 -12.48 1.12 29.59
CA GLU A 244 -12.48 1.11 28.12
C GLU A 244 -12.52 -0.33 27.58
N VAL A 245 -11.67 -1.21 28.10
CA VAL A 245 -11.66 -2.64 27.73
C VAL A 245 -13.02 -3.27 28.00
N ASN A 246 -13.57 -3.11 29.20
CA ASN A 246 -14.87 -3.66 29.58
C ASN A 246 -16.01 -3.14 28.69
N MET A 247 -15.96 -1.88 28.29
CA MET A 247 -16.95 -1.28 27.40
C MET A 247 -16.93 -1.93 26.02
N MET A 248 -15.74 -2.13 25.44
CA MET A 248 -15.58 -2.76 24.13
C MET A 248 -15.92 -4.26 24.16
N MET A 249 -15.51 -4.97 25.21
CA MET A 249 -15.85 -6.40 25.40
C MET A 249 -17.36 -6.59 25.52
N LYS A 250 -18.05 -5.75 26.31
CA LYS A 250 -19.53 -5.77 26.40
C LYS A 250 -20.23 -5.47 25.08
N ALA A 251 -19.60 -4.70 24.21
CA ALA A 251 -20.12 -4.39 22.87
C ALA A 251 -19.81 -5.48 21.83
N GLY A 252 -19.12 -6.57 22.19
CA GLY A 252 -18.86 -7.70 21.30
C GLY A 252 -17.41 -7.84 20.81
N ALA A 253 -16.47 -7.04 21.32
CA ALA A 253 -15.05 -7.27 21.04
C ALA A 253 -14.53 -8.53 21.75
N SER A 254 -13.59 -9.22 21.10
CA SER A 254 -12.85 -10.36 21.63
C SER A 254 -11.41 -9.95 21.90
N ALA A 255 -10.95 -10.05 23.15
CA ALA A 255 -9.58 -9.75 23.51
C ALA A 255 -8.60 -10.79 22.94
N VAL A 256 -7.52 -10.33 22.33
CA VAL A 256 -6.48 -11.16 21.74
C VAL A 256 -5.08 -10.70 22.15
N GLY A 257 -4.21 -11.66 22.42
CA GLY A 257 -2.80 -11.45 22.74
C GLY A 257 -1.90 -11.61 21.50
N LEU A 258 -0.85 -10.79 21.43
CA LEU A 258 0.11 -10.74 20.32
C LEU A 258 1.49 -11.28 20.71
N GLY A 259 1.51 -12.27 21.62
CA GLY A 259 2.73 -12.86 22.17
C GLY A 259 3.10 -12.33 23.56
N PRO A 260 4.25 -12.78 24.10
CA PRO A 260 4.62 -12.56 25.50
C PRO A 260 5.25 -11.17 25.77
N HIS A 261 5.59 -10.42 24.72
CA HIS A 261 6.30 -9.15 24.85
C HIS A 261 5.38 -7.94 24.66
N ARG A 262 5.70 -6.85 25.34
CA ARG A 262 5.01 -5.58 25.15
C ARG A 262 5.40 -4.98 23.79
N LEU A 263 4.44 -4.96 22.87
CA LEU A 263 4.61 -4.34 21.56
C LEU A 263 4.28 -2.84 21.64
N ARG A 264 4.95 -2.03 20.81
CA ARG A 264 4.55 -0.65 20.56
C ARG A 264 3.25 -0.62 19.74
N VAL A 265 2.54 0.51 19.77
CA VAL A 265 1.25 0.68 19.06
C VAL A 265 1.36 0.28 17.59
N GLU A 266 2.32 0.86 16.87
CA GLU A 266 2.59 0.56 15.47
C GLU A 266 2.93 -0.92 15.23
N THR A 267 3.71 -1.53 16.13
CA THR A 267 4.11 -2.94 16.03
C THR A 267 2.92 -3.87 16.27
N ALA A 268 2.09 -3.59 17.27
CA ALA A 268 0.87 -4.34 17.56
C ALA A 268 -0.12 -4.25 16.40
N THR A 269 -0.30 -3.05 15.83
CA THR A 269 -1.15 -2.84 14.66
C THR A 269 -0.71 -3.69 13.47
N MET A 270 0.58 -3.64 13.11
CA MET A 270 1.10 -4.43 11.99
C MET A 270 1.02 -5.93 12.25
N ALA A 271 1.40 -6.39 13.45
CA ALA A 271 1.41 -7.81 13.78
C ALA A 271 0.00 -8.41 13.72
N LEU A 272 -0.98 -7.72 14.30
CA LEU A 272 -2.37 -8.17 14.28
C LEU A 272 -2.94 -8.10 12.86
N LEU A 273 -2.74 -7.00 12.13
CA LEU A 273 -3.23 -6.88 10.76
C LEU A 273 -2.63 -7.94 9.83
N ALA A 274 -1.32 -8.15 9.86
CA ALA A 274 -0.66 -9.18 9.06
C ALA A 274 -1.22 -10.58 9.38
N THR A 275 -1.41 -10.89 10.68
CA THR A 275 -2.00 -12.16 11.10
C THR A 275 -3.42 -12.34 10.56
N LEU A 276 -4.25 -11.30 10.67
CA LEU A 276 -5.65 -11.33 10.20
C LEU A 276 -5.74 -11.43 8.68
N MET A 277 -4.86 -10.74 7.94
CA MET A 277 -4.80 -10.79 6.49
C MET A 277 -4.40 -12.19 6.01
N LEU A 278 -3.35 -12.77 6.58
CA LEU A 278 -2.93 -14.15 6.26
C LEU A 278 -4.00 -15.18 6.64
N TRP A 279 -4.67 -14.98 7.78
CA TRP A 279 -5.77 -15.85 8.18
C TRP A 279 -6.96 -15.75 7.22
N SER A 280 -7.37 -14.55 6.82
CA SER A 280 -8.43 -14.34 5.82
C SER A 280 -8.07 -14.89 4.44
N ASP A 281 -6.80 -14.79 4.03
CA ASP A 281 -6.29 -15.33 2.76
C ASP A 281 -6.27 -16.87 2.75
N SER A 282 -6.11 -17.49 3.91
CA SER A 282 -6.09 -18.96 4.05
C SER A 282 -7.47 -19.66 4.01
N GLN A 283 -8.57 -18.90 3.96
CA GLN A 283 -9.94 -19.43 4.13
C GLN A 283 -10.62 -19.82 2.83
#